data_AF-K2G631-F1
#
_entry.id   AF-K2G631-F1
#
_cell.length_a   1.000
_cell.length_b   1.000
_cell.length_c   1.000
_cell.angle_alpha   90.00
_cell.angle_beta   90.00
_cell.angle_gamma   90.00
#
_symmetry.space_group_name_H-M   'P 1'
#
loop_
_entity.id
_entity.type
_entity.pdbx_description
1 polymer ?
#
loop_
_entity_poly.entity_id
_entity_poly.type
_entity_poly.pdbx_seq_one_letter_code
_entity_poly.pdbx_strand_id
1 'polypeptide(L)'
;MTLENVHKIKAKLIVEVANGPITPEADEVLSKKNIMVIPDILANAGGVIVSYFEQVQNAYGYYWKEVEVLEKLEEKMKDSFNKVWEEKRRLSTTMRMGAYALAVKRVAQAMKDRGRA
;
A
#
# COMPACT_ATOMS: atom_id res chain seq x y z
N MET A 1 -16.74 2.27 -5.61
CA MET A 1 -17.43 3.12 -4.62
C MET A 1 -17.31 4.56 -5.08
N THR A 2 -18.44 5.24 -5.16
CA THR A 2 -18.60 6.59 -5.71
C THR A 2 -19.42 7.43 -4.74
N LEU A 3 -19.65 8.71 -5.06
CA LEU A 3 -20.52 9.58 -4.27
C LEU A 3 -21.95 9.03 -4.11
N GLU A 4 -22.45 8.26 -5.08
CA GLU A 4 -23.81 7.69 -5.05
C GLU A 4 -24.03 6.70 -3.88
N ASN A 5 -22.98 6.00 -3.45
CA ASN A 5 -23.09 4.93 -2.45
C ASN A 5 -22.20 5.08 -1.22
N VAL A 6 -21.22 5.99 -1.23
CA VAL A 6 -20.30 6.21 -0.08
C VAL A 6 -21.05 6.57 1.22
N HIS A 7 -22.21 7.23 1.12
CA HIS A 7 -23.00 7.61 2.29
C HIS A 7 -23.64 6.41 2.99
N LYS A 8 -23.80 5.28 2.30
CA LYS A 8 -24.41 4.04 2.82
C LYS A 8 -23.41 3.17 3.60
N ILE A 9 -22.11 3.50 3.52
CA ILE A 9 -21.07 2.73 4.19
C ILE A 9 -21.14 2.91 5.71
N LYS A 10 -21.18 1.78 6.42
CA LYS A 10 -21.18 1.68 7.89
C LYS A 10 -19.86 1.15 8.46
N ALA A 11 -18.92 0.74 7.59
CA ALA A 11 -17.64 0.21 8.00
C ALA A 11 -16.77 1.27 8.68
N LYS A 12 -15.97 0.85 9.67
CA LYS A 12 -14.99 1.72 10.35
C LYS A 12 -13.60 1.71 9.69
N LEU A 13 -13.35 0.68 8.89
CA LEU A 13 -12.13 0.44 8.14
C LEU A 13 -12.49 -0.12 6.78
N ILE A 14 -11.79 0.30 5.74
CA ILE A 14 -11.92 -0.18 4.36
C ILE A 14 -10.54 -0.61 3.88
N VAL A 15 -10.47 -1.75 3.19
CA VAL A 15 -9.23 -2.31 2.63
C VAL A 15 -9.45 -2.50 1.13
N GLU A 16 -8.66 -1.81 0.30
CA GLU A 16 -8.80 -1.85 -1.15
C GLU A 16 -8.05 -3.03 -1.75
N VAL A 17 -8.73 -4.17 -1.94
CA VAL A 17 -8.12 -5.33 -2.59
C VAL A 17 -8.07 -5.16 -4.13
N ALA A 18 -9.08 -4.51 -4.70
CA ALA A 18 -9.08 -4.13 -6.12
C ALA A 18 -8.25 -2.86 -6.37
N ASN A 19 -7.87 -2.62 -7.62
CA ASN A 19 -7.18 -1.39 -8.03
C ASN A 19 -8.18 -0.26 -8.27
N GLY A 20 -7.95 0.91 -7.64
CA GLY A 20 -8.77 2.10 -7.75
C GLY A 20 -10.28 1.93 -7.47
N PRO A 21 -10.72 1.17 -6.43
CA PRO A 21 -12.13 0.89 -6.24
C PRO A 21 -12.91 2.07 -5.64
N ILE A 22 -12.24 3.13 -5.19
CA ILE A 22 -12.85 4.31 -4.56
C ILE A 22 -12.46 5.54 -5.39
N THR A 23 -13.45 6.34 -5.79
CA THR A 23 -13.16 7.61 -6.48
C THR A 23 -12.60 8.65 -5.51
N PRO A 24 -11.79 9.62 -5.97
CA PRO A 24 -11.23 10.66 -5.10
C PRO A 24 -12.27 11.40 -4.26
N GLU A 25 -13.43 11.70 -4.84
CA GLU A 25 -14.51 12.42 -4.16
C GLU A 25 -15.14 11.57 -3.05
N ALA A 26 -15.25 10.25 -3.27
CA ALA A 26 -15.71 9.33 -2.23
C ALA A 26 -14.66 9.16 -1.11
N ASP A 27 -13.37 9.14 -1.45
CA ASP A 27 -12.27 9.08 -0.48
C ASP A 27 -12.29 10.28 0.47
N GLU A 28 -12.59 11.49 -0.05
CA GLU A 28 -12.77 12.69 0.77
C GLU A 28 -13.93 12.57 1.76
N VAL A 29 -15.07 12.03 1.33
CA VAL A 29 -16.24 11.83 2.20
C VAL A 29 -15.90 10.85 3.33
N LEU A 30 -15.17 9.77 3.02
CA LEU A 30 -14.73 8.79 4.01
C LEU A 30 -13.75 9.40 5.02
N SER A 31 -12.80 10.21 4.53
CA SER A 31 -11.85 10.94 5.37
C SER A 31 -12.56 11.90 6.31
N LYS A 32 -13.55 12.68 5.83
CA LYS A 32 -14.38 13.58 6.65
C LYS A 32 -15.20 12.83 7.71
N LYS A 33 -15.60 11.59 7.42
CA LYS A 33 -16.26 10.68 8.37
C LYS A 33 -15.29 9.95 9.31
N ASN A 34 -13.99 10.23 9.24
CA ASN A 34 -12.94 9.55 10.00
C ASN A 34 -12.93 8.02 9.78
N ILE A 35 -13.33 7.57 8.58
CA ILE A 35 -13.23 6.17 8.17
C ILE A 35 -11.86 5.95 7.56
N MET A 36 -11.10 5.01 8.11
CA MET A 36 -9.77 4.70 7.58
C MET A 36 -9.88 3.85 6.32
N VAL A 37 -9.17 4.25 5.27
CA VAL A 37 -9.03 3.49 4.03
C VAL A 37 -7.58 3.03 3.92
N ILE A 38 -7.34 1.71 3.84
CA ILE A 38 -6.03 1.15 3.49
C ILE A 38 -5.95 1.10 1.95
N PRO A 39 -5.07 1.89 1.34
CA PRO A 39 -5.05 2.10 -0.10
C PRO A 39 -4.58 0.85 -0.84
N ASP A 40 -5.07 0.68 -2.07
CA ASP A 40 -4.77 -0.42 -2.98
C ASP A 40 -3.26 -0.69 -3.13
N ILE A 41 -2.47 0.35 -3.39
CA ILE A 41 -1.00 0.27 -3.55
C ILE A 41 -0.26 -0.36 -2.36
N LEU A 42 -0.93 -0.46 -1.19
CA LEU A 42 -0.44 -1.19 -0.03
C LEU A 42 -1.22 -2.50 0.17
N ALA A 43 -2.55 -2.44 0.16
CA ALA A 43 -3.43 -3.55 0.54
C ALA A 43 -3.31 -4.76 -0.40
N ASN A 44 -3.10 -4.52 -1.70
CA ASN A 44 -3.02 -5.58 -2.71
C ASN A 44 -1.58 -5.93 -3.13
N ALA A 45 -0.58 -5.32 -2.49
CA ALA A 45 0.83 -5.47 -2.84
C ALA A 45 1.39 -6.89 -2.65
N GLY A 46 0.67 -7.76 -1.94
CA GLY A 46 1.12 -9.13 -1.64
C GLY A 46 1.43 -9.95 -2.88
N GLY A 47 0.62 -9.82 -3.95
CA GLY A 47 0.91 -10.50 -5.22
C GLY A 47 2.25 -10.08 -5.83
N VAL A 48 2.52 -8.78 -5.86
CA VAL A 48 3.78 -8.23 -6.39
C VAL A 48 4.98 -8.64 -5.53
N ILE A 49 4.82 -8.67 -4.20
CA ILE A 49 5.88 -9.11 -3.28
C ILE A 49 6.22 -10.59 -3.51
N VAL A 50 5.22 -11.46 -3.69
CA VAL A 50 5.45 -12.88 -3.95
C VAL A 50 6.06 -13.10 -5.35
N SER A 51 5.69 -12.30 -6.35
CA SER A 51 6.38 -12.32 -7.65
C SER A 51 7.85 -11.88 -7.54
N TYR A 52 8.17 -10.93 -6.66
CA TYR A 52 9.57 -10.61 -6.36
C TYR A 52 10.30 -11.79 -5.70
N PHE A 53 9.65 -12.50 -4.77
CA PHE A 53 10.23 -13.72 -4.18
C PHE A 53 10.44 -14.81 -5.22
N GLU A 54 9.53 -14.99 -6.17
CA GLU A 54 9.70 -15.90 -7.30
C GLU A 54 10.95 -15.55 -8.12
N GLN A 55 11.15 -14.27 -8.46
CA GLN A 55 12.34 -13.82 -9.17
C GLN A 55 13.63 -14.12 -8.40
N VAL A 56 13.64 -13.93 -7.07
CA VAL A 56 14.78 -14.27 -6.21
C VAL A 56 15.03 -15.77 -6.23
N GLN A 57 14.02 -16.60 -6.01
CA GLN A 57 14.15 -18.07 -6.01
C GLN A 57 14.67 -18.60 -7.35
N ASN A 58 14.18 -18.05 -8.46
CA ASN A 58 14.62 -18.40 -9.82
C ASN A 58 16.10 -18.04 -10.05
N ALA A 59 16.58 -16.91 -9.52
CA ALA A 59 17.98 -16.52 -9.66
C ALA A 59 18.95 -17.47 -8.92
N TYR A 60 18.50 -18.07 -7.81
CA TYR A 60 19.30 -19.01 -7.01
C TYR A 60 19.05 -20.49 -7.33
N GLY A 61 18.00 -20.81 -8.09
CA GLY A 61 17.55 -22.18 -8.32
C GLY A 61 17.12 -22.90 -7.03
N TYR A 62 16.71 -22.15 -6.01
CA TYR A 62 16.33 -22.67 -4.69
C TYR A 62 14.94 -22.16 -4.32
N TYR A 63 14.00 -23.08 -4.20
CA TYR A 63 12.59 -22.80 -3.97
C TYR A 63 12.23 -22.97 -2.50
N TRP A 64 11.57 -21.97 -1.94
CA TRP A 64 11.13 -21.94 -0.56
C TRP A 64 9.81 -22.72 -0.39
N LYS A 65 9.59 -23.22 0.82
CA LYS A 65 8.28 -23.79 1.18
C LYS A 65 7.26 -22.68 1.34
N GLU A 66 5.98 -23.02 1.16
CA GLU A 66 4.86 -22.08 1.33
C GLU A 66 4.92 -21.30 2.66
N VAL A 67 5.22 -21.99 3.76
CA VAL A 67 5.35 -21.35 5.09
C VAL A 67 6.41 -20.26 5.11
N GLU A 68 7.56 -20.49 4.47
CA GLU A 68 8.65 -19.53 4.41
C GLU A 68 8.28 -18.33 3.51
N VAL A 69 7.56 -18.56 2.41
CA VAL A 69 7.03 -17.50 1.55
C VAL A 69 6.03 -16.63 2.33
N LEU A 70 5.12 -17.25 3.08
CA LEU A 70 4.10 -16.56 3.87
C LEU A 70 4.71 -15.74 5.02
N GLU A 71 5.70 -16.28 5.73
CA GLU A 71 6.41 -15.55 6.79
C GLU A 71 7.13 -14.31 6.25
N LYS A 72 7.86 -14.46 5.14
CA LYS A 72 8.52 -13.32 4.48
C LYS A 72 7.51 -12.30 3.95
N LEU A 73 6.38 -12.75 3.41
CA LEU A 73 5.31 -11.87 2.93
C LEU A 73 4.72 -11.07 4.09
N GLU A 74 4.39 -11.71 5.20
CA GLU A 74 3.85 -11.06 6.39
C GLU A 74 4.81 -9.99 6.93
N GLU A 75 6.11 -10.31 7.02
CA GLU A 75 7.15 -9.35 7.43
C GLU A 75 7.16 -8.11 6.51
N LYS A 76 7.19 -8.31 5.19
CA LYS A 76 7.23 -7.21 4.21
C LYS A 76 5.96 -6.38 4.21
N MET A 77 4.79 -7.00 4.37
CA MET A 77 3.52 -6.30 4.44
C MET A 77 3.42 -5.44 5.72
N LYS A 78 3.84 -5.99 6.88
CA LYS A 78 3.87 -5.24 8.15
C LYS A 78 4.84 -4.06 8.08
N ASP A 79 6.05 -4.28 7.58
CA ASP A 79 7.05 -3.22 7.40
C ASP A 79 6.53 -2.11 6.47
N SER A 80 5.91 -2.48 5.35
CA SER A 80 5.32 -1.52 4.41
C SER A 80 4.17 -0.73 5.03
N PHE A 81 3.29 -1.40 5.78
CA PHE A 81 2.22 -0.75 6.50
C PHE A 81 2.75 0.27 7.52
N ASN A 82 3.72 -0.13 8.34
CA ASN A 82 4.29 0.75 9.37
C ASN A 82 4.92 1.99 8.75
N LYS A 83 5.68 1.85 7.66
CA LYS A 83 6.29 2.98 6.96
C LYS A 83 5.24 3.94 6.37
N VAL A 84 4.15 3.41 5.81
CA VAL A 84 3.03 4.23 5.34
C VAL A 84 2.33 4.93 6.50
N TRP A 85 2.12 4.22 7.61
CA TRP A 85 1.50 4.76 8.82
C TRP A 85 2.30 5.92 9.42
N GLU A 86 3.61 5.76 9.50
CA GLU A 86 4.53 6.81 9.94
C GLU A 86 4.51 8.01 9.01
N GLU A 87 4.57 7.80 7.69
CA GLU A 87 4.54 8.89 6.71
C GLU A 87 3.21 9.64 6.74
N LYS A 88 2.10 8.92 6.86
CA LYS A 88 0.76 9.49 7.08
C LYS A 88 0.76 10.41 8.31
N ARG A 89 1.31 9.93 9.44
CA ARG A 89 1.37 10.71 10.69
C ARG A 89 2.28 11.93 10.54
N ARG A 90 3.43 11.77 9.90
CA ARG A 90 4.40 12.84 9.66
C ARG A 90 3.82 13.98 8.82
N LEU A 91 2.96 13.64 7.86
CA LEU A 91 2.32 14.60 6.94
C LEU A 91 0.91 15.01 7.38
N SER A 92 0.41 14.50 8.50
CA SER A 92 -0.96 14.74 8.98
C SER A 92 -2.02 14.53 7.90
N THR A 93 -1.94 13.40 7.18
CA THR A 93 -2.76 13.14 5.98
C THR A 93 -3.47 11.78 6.04
N THR A 94 -4.07 11.34 4.93
CA THR A 94 -4.73 10.02 4.80
C THR A 94 -3.69 8.91 4.54
N MET A 95 -4.06 7.65 4.77
CA MET A 95 -3.16 6.52 4.43
C MET A 95 -2.79 6.52 2.93
N ARG A 96 -3.75 6.86 2.05
CA ARG A 96 -3.52 6.96 0.61
C ARG A 96 -2.44 7.99 0.28
N MET A 97 -2.58 9.20 0.81
CA MET A 97 -1.61 10.27 0.57
C MET A 97 -0.24 9.96 1.19
N GLY A 98 -0.22 9.37 2.39
CA GLY A 98 1.02 8.90 3.02
C GLY A 98 1.74 7.84 2.19
N ALA A 99 0.98 6.91 1.59
CA ALA A 99 1.54 5.88 0.71
C ALA A 99 2.12 6.47 -0.58
N TYR A 100 1.41 7.38 -1.24
CA TYR A 100 1.92 8.09 -2.43
C TYR A 100 3.15 8.94 -2.11
N ALA A 101 3.13 9.70 -1.02
CA ALA A 101 4.26 10.52 -0.59
C ALA A 101 5.51 9.66 -0.34
N LEU A 102 5.35 8.53 0.34
CA LEU A 102 6.44 7.59 0.58
C LEU A 102 6.99 7.00 -0.72
N ALA A 103 6.11 6.62 -1.65
CA ALA A 103 6.52 6.07 -2.95
C ALA A 103 7.31 7.09 -3.77
N VAL A 104 6.78 8.31 -3.93
CA VAL A 104 7.46 9.40 -4.64
C VAL A 104 8.80 9.73 -4.00
N LYS A 105 8.85 9.83 -2.67
CA LYS A 105 10.09 10.08 -1.91
C LYS A 105 11.17 9.03 -2.21
N ARG A 106 10.81 7.75 -2.24
CA ARG A 106 11.75 6.65 -2.54
C ARG A 106 12.28 6.73 -3.97
N VAL A 107 11.40 6.99 -4.94
CA VAL A 107 11.78 7.10 -6.36
C VAL A 107 12.68 8.32 -6.58
N ALA A 108 12.28 9.48 -6.06
CA ALA A 108 13.05 10.72 -6.17
C ALA A 108 14.44 10.58 -5.55
N GLN A 109 14.54 9.96 -4.37
CA GLN A 109 15.82 9.69 -3.72
C GLN A 109 16.70 8.78 -4.58
N ALA A 110 16.16 7.67 -5.09
CA ALA A 110 16.90 6.75 -5.95
C ALA A 110 17.36 7.39 -7.27
N MET A 111 16.58 8.33 -7.84
CA MET A 111 16.98 9.09 -9.02
C MET A 111 18.13 10.05 -8.71
N LYS A 112 18.06 10.74 -7.57
CA LYS A 112 19.11 11.64 -7.09
C LYS A 112 20.42 10.90 -6.83
N ASP A 113 20.36 9.76 -6.16
CA ASP A 113 21.54 8.93 -5.86
C ASP A 113 22.22 8.40 -7.14
N ARG A 114 21.47 8.29 -8.25
CA ARG A 114 21.98 7.90 -9.58
C ARG A 114 22.42 9.08 -10.45
N GLY A 115 22.40 10.32 -9.93
CA GLY A 115 22.79 11.52 -10.67
C GLY A 115 21.82 11.92 -11.80
N ARG A 116 20.54 11.55 -11.69
CA ARG A 116 19.51 11.82 -12.71
C ARG A 116 18.51 12.92 -12.30
N ALA A 117 18.86 13.73 -11.31
CA ALA A 117 18.01 14.77 -10.73
C ALA A 117 18.79 16.07 -10.49
#